data_AF-A0A1G7TGI1-F1
#
_entry.id   AF-A0A1G7TGI1-F1
#
_cell.length_a   1.000
_cell.length_b   1.000
_cell.length_c   1.000
_cell.angle_alpha   90.00
_cell.angle_beta   90.00
_cell.angle_gamma   90.00
#
_symmetry.space_group_name_H-M   'P 1'
#
loop_
_entity.id
_entity.type
_entity.pdbx_description
1 polymer ?
#
loop_
_entity_poly.entity_id
_entity_poly.type
_entity_poly.pdbx_seq_one_letter_code
_entity_poly.pdbx_strand_id
1 'polypeptide(L)'
;MKILGYLKNGDIDIFIGGERLIVPDVSSNRHRRMITEWEAAGNTIPPYVPPAPAVAEVKAEANRRITYAYPLWRQINIIRDGGDGLADMSAFIDGLRAKSNKIEAMKPIPPDFRDDKYW
;
A
#
# COMPACT_ATOMS: atom_id res chain seq x y z
N MET A 1 -13.93 1.95 27.29
CA MET A 1 -13.60 1.25 26.03
C MET A 1 -13.55 2.29 24.93
N LYS A 2 -12.55 2.24 24.05
CA LYS A 2 -12.44 3.10 22.86
C LYS A 2 -12.33 2.21 21.62
N ILE A 3 -13.23 2.38 20.65
CA ILE A 3 -13.17 1.68 19.37
C ILE A 3 -12.29 2.50 18.42
N LEU A 4 -11.30 1.87 17.79
CA LEU A 4 -10.45 2.52 16.79
C LEU A 4 -11.03 2.36 15.39
N GLY A 5 -11.64 1.22 15.09
CA GLY A 5 -12.35 0.96 13.83
C GLY A 5 -12.17 -0.47 13.33
N TYR A 6 -12.67 -0.72 12.14
CA TYR A 6 -12.43 -1.97 11.43
C TYR A 6 -11.01 -2.07 10.89
N LEU A 7 -10.48 -3.28 10.87
CA LEU A 7 -9.26 -3.67 10.17
C LEU A 7 -9.60 -4.20 8.77
N LYS A 8 -8.58 -4.34 7.93
CA LYS A 8 -8.71 -4.85 6.55
C LYS A 8 -9.43 -6.20 6.47
N ASN A 9 -9.23 -7.06 7.46
CA ASN A 9 -9.80 -8.40 7.53
C ASN A 9 -11.21 -8.44 8.15
N GLY A 10 -11.79 -7.30 8.52
CA GLY A 10 -13.10 -7.21 9.17
C GLY A 10 -13.07 -7.32 10.69
N ASP A 11 -11.90 -7.57 11.30
CA ASP A 11 -11.76 -7.52 12.77
C ASP A 11 -11.88 -6.09 13.29
N ILE A 12 -12.17 -5.95 14.57
CA ILE A 12 -12.39 -4.66 15.23
C ILE A 12 -11.19 -4.36 16.13
N ASP A 13 -10.52 -3.23 15.89
CA ASP A 13 -9.41 -2.75 16.70
C ASP A 13 -9.94 -1.86 17.82
N ILE A 14 -9.61 -2.22 19.07
CA ILE A 14 -10.17 -1.59 20.25
C ILE A 14 -9.10 -1.35 21.32
N PHE A 15 -9.39 -0.40 22.22
CA PHE A 15 -8.60 -0.10 23.40
C PHE A 15 -9.46 -0.25 24.65
N ILE A 16 -9.13 -1.22 25.51
CA ILE A 16 -9.84 -1.53 26.76
C ILE A 16 -8.80 -1.66 27.88
N GLY A 17 -9.03 -1.00 29.02
CA GLY A 17 -8.21 -1.20 30.21
C GLY A 17 -6.74 -0.77 30.08
N GLY A 18 -6.40 0.10 29.12
CA GLY A 18 -5.02 0.48 28.83
C GLY A 18 -4.32 -0.40 27.79
N GLU A 19 -4.98 -1.45 27.31
CA GLU A 19 -4.44 -2.38 26.33
C GLU A 19 -5.17 -2.29 24.98
N ARG A 20 -4.42 -2.47 23.90
CA ARG A 20 -4.96 -2.58 22.54
C ARG A 20 -5.23 -4.04 22.23
N LEU A 21 -6.44 -4.34 21.77
CA LEU A 21 -6.91 -5.69 21.47
C LEU A 21 -7.52 -5.72 20.06
N ILE A 22 -7.35 -6.85 19.38
CA ILE A 22 -8.04 -7.14 18.12
C ILE A 22 -9.18 -8.11 18.44
N VAL A 23 -10.40 -7.72 18.10
CA VAL A 23 -11.61 -8.51 18.36
C VAL A 23 -12.18 -9.00 17.04
N PRO A 24 -12.19 -10.32 16.80
CA PRO A 24 -12.89 -10.89 15.67
C PRO A 24 -14.37 -10.52 15.67
N ASP A 25 -14.92 -10.18 14.50
CA ASP A 25 -16.33 -9.81 14.33
C ASP A 25 -17.24 -11.06 14.31
N VAL A 26 -17.26 -11.78 15.43
CA VAL A 26 -18.05 -12.99 15.64
C VAL A 26 -18.81 -12.91 16.96
N SER A 27 -20.09 -13.25 16.93
CA SER A 27 -21.02 -13.10 18.08
C SER A 27 -20.71 -14.01 19.28
N SER A 28 -19.90 -15.06 19.07
CA SER A 28 -19.39 -15.92 20.14
C SER A 28 -18.32 -15.23 20.99
N ASN A 29 -17.66 -14.18 20.49
CA ASN A 29 -16.65 -13.45 21.23
C ASN A 29 -17.29 -12.55 22.30
N ARG A 30 -16.85 -12.69 23.56
CA ARG A 30 -17.37 -11.88 24.68
C ARG A 30 -17.19 -10.38 24.45
N HIS A 31 -16.05 -9.95 23.88
CA HIS A 31 -15.79 -8.55 23.60
C HIS A 31 -16.66 -8.05 22.44
N ARG A 32 -17.02 -8.91 21.48
CA ARG A 32 -17.95 -8.52 20.42
C ARG A 32 -19.34 -8.19 20.96
N ARG A 33 -19.83 -8.94 21.95
CA ARG A 33 -21.10 -8.64 22.64
C ARG A 33 -21.05 -7.28 23.35
N MET A 34 -19.95 -6.98 24.04
CA MET A 34 -19.74 -5.66 24.63
C MET A 34 -19.73 -4.54 23.57
N ILE A 35 -19.14 -4.80 22.40
CA ILE A 35 -19.18 -3.85 21.28
C ILE A 35 -20.61 -3.72 20.74
N THR A 36 -21.40 -4.79 20.67
CA THR A 36 -22.81 -4.74 20.25
C THR A 36 -23.64 -3.86 21.19
N GLU A 37 -23.45 -3.96 22.51
CA GLU A 37 -24.11 -3.07 23.48
C GLU A 37 -23.68 -1.61 23.28
N TRP A 38 -22.40 -1.37 22.98
CA TRP A 38 -21.88 -0.05 22.66
C TRP A 38 -22.47 0.53 21.37
N GLU A 39 -22.64 -0.28 20.32
CA GLU A 39 -23.33 0.10 19.07
C GLU A 39 -24.82 0.36 19.33
N ALA A 40 -25.49 -0.47 20.13
CA ALA A 40 -26.90 -0.31 20.51
C ALA A 40 -27.18 0.99 21.29
N ALA A 41 -26.16 1.54 21.96
CA ALA A 41 -26.22 2.88 22.57
C ALA A 41 -26.13 4.03 21.54
N GLY A 42 -26.14 3.73 20.23
CA GLY A 42 -26.12 4.70 19.14
C GLY A 42 -24.73 5.04 18.61
N ASN A 43 -23.70 4.30 19.01
CA ASN A 43 -22.35 4.48 18.46
C ASN A 43 -22.14 3.68 17.16
N THR A 44 -21.14 4.06 16.38
CA THR A 44 -20.81 3.38 15.12
C THR A 44 -19.32 3.07 15.09
N ILE A 45 -18.97 1.85 14.67
CA ILE A 45 -17.58 1.45 14.46
C ILE A 45 -17.06 2.20 13.22
N PRO A 46 -15.96 2.97 13.33
CA PRO A 46 -15.36 3.61 12.17
C PRO A 46 -15.01 2.58 11.08
N PRO A 47 -15.30 2.87 9.80
CA PRO A 47 -14.92 1.99 8.71
C PRO A 47 -13.40 1.87 8.60
N TYR A 48 -12.93 0.75 8.03
CA TYR A 48 -11.51 0.58 7.73
C TYR A 48 -11.07 1.62 6.68
N VAL A 49 -10.02 2.35 7.00
CA VAL A 49 -9.33 3.24 6.06
C VAL A 49 -7.94 2.63 5.78
N PRO A 50 -7.64 2.24 4.52
CA PRO A 50 -6.32 1.72 4.21
C PRO A 50 -5.25 2.78 4.47
N PRO A 51 -4.06 2.37 4.95
CA PRO A 51 -2.96 3.30 5.11
C PRO A 51 -2.61 3.91 3.74
N ALA A 52 -2.25 5.19 3.74
CA ALA A 52 -1.76 5.84 2.53
C ALA A 52 -0.53 5.08 2.01
N PRO A 53 -0.39 4.91 0.67
CA PRO A 53 0.76 4.21 0.11
C PRO A 53 2.07 4.87 0.53
N ALA A 54 3.10 4.05 0.73
CA ALA A 54 4.44 4.52 1.06
C ALA A 54 5.29 4.77 -0.19
N VAL A 55 6.26 5.68 -0.09
CA VAL A 55 7.29 5.92 -1.13
C VAL A 55 7.99 4.62 -1.57
N ALA A 56 8.22 3.70 -0.63
CA ALA A 56 8.82 2.40 -0.93
C ALA A 56 7.97 1.57 -1.91
N GLU A 57 6.64 1.66 -1.86
CA GLU A 57 5.75 0.94 -2.78
C GLU A 57 5.79 1.53 -4.19
N VAL A 58 5.91 2.87 -4.31
CA VAL A 58 6.08 3.54 -5.61
C VAL A 58 7.39 3.10 -6.27
N LYS A 59 8.49 3.07 -5.51
CA LYS A 59 9.78 2.59 -6.01
C LYS A 59 9.76 1.12 -6.40
N ALA A 60 9.03 0.29 -5.64
CA ALA A 60 8.83 -1.11 -5.96
C ALA A 60 8.04 -1.29 -7.27
N GLU A 61 7.02 -0.47 -7.52
CA GLU A 61 6.26 -0.49 -8.77
C GLU A 61 7.11 -0.05 -9.96
N ALA A 62 7.93 1.00 -9.81
CA ALA A 62 8.91 1.39 -10.84
C ALA A 62 9.86 0.22 -11.16
N ASN A 63 10.38 -0.46 -10.13
CA ASN A 63 11.25 -1.63 -10.30
C ASN A 63 10.54 -2.79 -11.01
N ARG A 64 9.27 -3.04 -10.67
CA ARG A 64 8.46 -4.08 -11.34
C ARG A 64 8.34 -3.79 -12.83
N ARG A 65 8.03 -2.54 -13.21
CA ARG A 65 7.92 -2.11 -14.61
C ARG A 65 9.26 -2.17 -15.35
N ILE A 66 10.35 -1.74 -14.71
CA ILE A 66 11.72 -1.86 -15.26
C ILE A 66 12.05 -3.33 -15.53
N THR A 67 11.86 -4.20 -14.54
CA THR A 67 12.21 -5.62 -14.63
C THR A 67 11.34 -6.36 -15.65
N TYR A 68 10.09 -5.93 -15.82
CA TYR A 68 9.20 -6.47 -16.84
C TYR A 68 9.70 -6.16 -18.26
N ALA A 69 10.10 -4.91 -18.54
CA ALA A 69 10.61 -4.51 -19.85
C ALA A 69 12.06 -5.01 -20.12
N TYR A 70 12.89 -4.94 -19.08
CA TYR A 70 14.29 -5.35 -19.11
C TYR A 70 14.56 -6.30 -17.93
N PRO A 71 14.34 -7.61 -18.09
CA PRO A 71 14.74 -8.58 -17.08
C PRO A 71 16.25 -8.53 -16.82
N LEU A 72 16.70 -8.96 -15.63
CA LEU A 72 18.10 -8.80 -15.20
C LEU A 72 19.12 -9.39 -16.20
N TRP A 73 18.86 -10.59 -16.74
CA TRP A 73 19.75 -11.21 -17.72
C TRP A 73 19.93 -10.35 -18.98
N ARG A 74 18.86 -9.66 -19.42
CA ARG A 74 18.87 -8.77 -20.58
C ARG A 74 19.63 -7.49 -20.25
N GLN A 75 19.43 -6.92 -19.07
CA GLN A 75 20.17 -5.74 -18.62
C GLN A 75 21.68 -6.03 -18.61
N ILE A 76 22.10 -7.16 -18.05
CA ILE A 76 23.52 -7.55 -17.97
C ILE A 76 24.12 -7.69 -19.37
N ASN A 77 23.42 -8.34 -20.30
CA ASN A 77 23.89 -8.48 -21.68
C ASN A 77 24.02 -7.11 -22.36
N ILE A 78 23.00 -6.25 -22.25
CA ILE A 78 23.03 -4.90 -22.82
C ILE A 78 24.16 -4.06 -22.23
N ILE A 79 24.39 -4.13 -20.92
CA ILE A 79 25.49 -3.41 -20.25
C ILE A 79 26.84 -3.89 -20.76
N ARG A 80 27.00 -5.20 -20.95
CA ARG A 80 28.24 -5.79 -21.47
C ARG A 80 28.48 -5.38 -22.93
N ASP A 81 27.44 -5.34 -23.74
CA ASP A 81 27.53 -5.03 -25.17
C ASP A 81 27.67 -3.52 -25.42
N GLY A 82 27.09 -2.68 -24.55
CA GLY A 82 27.17 -1.23 -24.62
C GLY A 82 26.38 -0.61 -25.78
N GLY A 83 26.84 0.55 -26.25
CA GLY A 83 26.31 1.22 -27.44
C GLY A 83 24.85 1.70 -27.31
N ASP A 84 24.14 1.71 -28.44
CA ASP A 84 22.77 2.24 -28.55
C ASP A 84 21.78 1.48 -27.65
N GLY A 85 21.94 0.17 -27.50
CA GLY A 85 21.08 -0.63 -26.62
C GLY A 85 21.18 -0.22 -25.15
N LEU A 86 22.38 0.18 -24.70
CA LEU A 86 22.57 0.73 -23.35
C LEU A 86 21.93 2.11 -23.23
N ALA A 87 22.07 2.97 -24.25
CA ALA A 87 21.46 4.28 -24.27
C ALA A 87 19.91 4.19 -24.19
N ASP A 88 19.30 3.33 -25.00
CA ASP A 88 17.85 3.12 -25.03
C ASP A 88 17.31 2.55 -23.70
N MET A 89 18.01 1.56 -23.14
CA MET A 89 17.63 0.98 -21.84
C MET A 89 17.74 2.00 -20.72
N SER A 90 18.84 2.76 -20.66
CA SER A 90 19.02 3.81 -19.66
C SER A 90 17.95 4.90 -19.78
N ALA A 91 17.66 5.38 -20.99
CA ALA A 91 16.62 6.38 -21.22
C ALA A 91 15.23 5.88 -20.76
N PHE A 92 14.91 4.61 -21.01
CA PHE A 92 13.67 4.00 -20.52
C PHE A 92 13.61 3.95 -18.99
N ILE A 93 14.68 3.47 -18.34
CA ILE A 93 14.77 3.38 -16.88
C ILE A 93 14.65 4.77 -16.25
N ASP A 94 15.37 5.76 -16.78
CA ASP A 94 15.33 7.13 -16.31
C ASP A 94 13.93 7.75 -16.45
N GLY A 95 13.23 7.46 -17.55
CA GLY A 95 11.84 7.85 -17.74
C GLY A 95 10.92 7.31 -16.64
N LEU A 96 11.03 6.02 -16.30
CA LEU A 96 10.25 5.42 -15.22
C LEU A 96 10.63 5.99 -13.84
N ARG A 97 11.92 6.26 -13.59
CA ARG A 97 12.37 6.89 -12.34
C ARG A 97 11.88 8.32 -12.21
N ALA A 98 11.83 9.08 -13.30
CA ALA A 98 11.27 10.43 -13.30
C ALA A 98 9.77 10.40 -12.97
N LYS A 99 9.01 9.42 -13.49
CA LYS A 99 7.60 9.22 -13.11
C LYS A 99 7.43 8.81 -11.64
N SER A 100 8.26 7.88 -11.15
CA SER A 100 8.33 7.53 -9.72
C SER A 100 8.50 8.77 -8.84
N ASN A 101 9.50 9.61 -9.15
CA ASN A 101 9.77 10.83 -8.38
C ASN A 101 8.58 11.80 -8.38
N LYS A 102 7.84 11.90 -9.49
CA LYS A 102 6.62 12.74 -9.57
C LYS A 102 5.52 12.20 -8.66
N ILE A 103 5.30 10.89 -8.63
CA ILE A 103 4.31 10.24 -7.75
C ILE A 103 4.73 10.41 -6.28
N GLU A 104 6.02 10.22 -5.96
CA GLU A 104 6.56 10.38 -4.61
C GLU A 104 6.39 11.81 -4.06
N ALA A 105 6.35 12.82 -4.94
CA ALA A 105 6.10 14.20 -4.59
C ALA A 105 4.62 14.53 -4.29
N MET A 106 3.68 13.65 -4.65
CA MET A 106 2.25 13.83 -4.39
C MET A 106 1.94 13.60 -2.91
N LYS A 107 1.26 14.56 -2.27
CA LYS A 107 0.88 14.49 -0.85
C LYS A 107 -0.65 14.60 -0.70
N PRO A 108 -1.36 13.53 -0.29
CA PRO A 108 -0.86 12.15 -0.10
C PRO A 108 -0.50 11.47 -1.43
N ILE A 109 0.26 10.37 -1.36
CA ILE A 109 0.47 9.50 -2.54
C ILE A 109 -0.90 8.93 -2.94
N PRO A 110 -1.29 8.99 -4.22
CA PRO A 110 -2.57 8.47 -4.68
C PRO A 110 -2.70 6.97 -4.36
N PRO A 111 -3.84 6.50 -3.81
CA PRO A 111 -4.04 5.08 -3.51
C PRO A 111 -3.99 4.18 -4.76
N ASP A 112 -4.30 4.76 -5.91
CA ASP A 112 -4.34 4.16 -7.24
C ASP A 112 -3.06 4.42 -8.06
N PHE A 113 -1.95 4.77 -7.42
CA PHE A 113 -0.69 5.11 -8.11
C PHE A 113 -0.16 4.00 -9.05
N ARG A 114 -0.67 2.77 -8.94
CA ARG A 114 -0.29 1.64 -9.81
C ARG A 114 -0.94 1.73 -11.20
N ASP A 115 -1.96 2.56 -11.38
CA ASP A 115 -2.65 2.77 -12.65
C ASP A 115 -1.71 3.34 -13.72
N ASP A 116 -1.86 2.88 -14.97
CA ASP A 116 -1.01 3.31 -16.09
C ASP A 116 -1.06 4.81 -16.38
N LYS A 117 -2.10 5.52 -15.93
CA LYS A 117 -2.19 6.98 -16.04
C LYS A 117 -1.03 7.72 -15.33
N TYR A 118 -0.35 7.07 -14.39
CA TYR A 118 0.80 7.64 -13.68
C TYR A 118 2.17 7.25 -14.27
N TRP A 119 2.22 6.25 -15.15
CA TRP A 119 3.45 5.57 -15.59
C TRP A 119 3.71 5.66 -17.08
#